data_AF-A0A0F8V8C4-F1
#
_entry.id   AF-A0A0F8V8C4-F1
#
_cell.length_a   1.000
_cell.length_b   1.000
_cell.length_c   1.000
_cell.angle_alpha   90.00
_cell.angle_beta   90.00
_cell.angle_gamma   90.00
#
_symmetry.space_group_name_H-M   'P 1'
#
loop_
_entity.id
_entity.type
_entity.pdbx_description
1 polymer ?
#
loop_
_entity_poly.entity_id
_entity_poly.type
_entity_poly.pdbx_seq_one_letter_code
_entity_poly.pdbx_strand_id
1 'polypeptide(L)'
;MSENRSLTFFVGALITSALGGVLVFATDLGGFNGSNYYLGVYVWGGIGAFSGVYSILIILAGFLLIYCMIISVLVLKFPEKIPDKKFVRYGLYASIAAFILTIINGIIFAVIATDEDWWWWFDAGFYGGVIGGLLTAIFYYMGEKEVVLT
;
A
#
# COMPACT_ATOMS: atom_id res chain seq x y z
N MET A 1 11.80 -13.74 -26.54
CA MET A 1 11.69 -12.27 -26.42
C MET A 1 10.68 -11.80 -25.36
N SER A 2 9.78 -12.65 -24.86
CA SER A 2 8.82 -12.32 -23.77
C SER A 2 9.47 -12.22 -22.38
N GLU A 3 10.53 -12.99 -22.12
CA GLU A 3 11.19 -13.09 -20.83
C GLU A 3 11.72 -11.74 -20.28
N ASN A 4 12.30 -10.90 -21.14
CA ASN A 4 12.76 -9.56 -20.73
C ASN A 4 11.60 -8.60 -20.40
N ARG A 5 10.41 -8.81 -20.97
CA ARG A 5 9.25 -7.96 -20.70
C ARG A 5 8.62 -8.31 -19.35
N SER A 6 8.50 -9.60 -19.03
CA SER A 6 7.95 -10.02 -17.73
C SER A 6 8.81 -9.48 -16.58
N LEU A 7 10.14 -9.61 -16.66
CA LEU A 7 11.08 -9.07 -15.67
C LEU A 7 10.93 -7.56 -15.46
N THR A 8 10.69 -6.80 -16.54
CA THR A 8 10.49 -5.34 -16.44
C THR A 8 9.27 -4.99 -15.58
N PHE A 9 8.18 -5.74 -15.71
CA PHE A 9 6.99 -5.54 -14.87
C PHE A 9 7.28 -5.86 -13.40
N PHE A 10 8.06 -6.91 -13.11
CA PHE A 10 8.43 -7.23 -11.73
C PHE A 10 9.38 -6.21 -11.10
N VAL A 11 10.22 -5.53 -11.89
CA VAL A 11 10.98 -4.36 -11.39
C VAL A 11 10.04 -3.21 -11.04
N GLY A 12 9.03 -2.94 -11.89
CA GLY A 12 7.99 -1.95 -11.59
C GLY A 12 7.26 -2.27 -10.29
N ALA A 13 6.77 -3.50 -10.15
CA ALA A 13 6.10 -4.00 -8.96
C ALA A 13 6.98 -3.88 -7.71
N LEU A 14 8.28 -4.20 -7.82
CA LEU A 14 9.24 -4.06 -6.73
C LEU A 14 9.32 -2.62 -6.24
N ILE A 15 9.53 -1.67 -7.15
CA ILE A 15 9.71 -0.26 -6.81
C ILE A 15 8.44 0.30 -6.17
N THR A 16 7.27 0.06 -6.78
CA THR A 16 6.01 0.61 -6.28
C THR A 16 5.57 0.00 -4.97
N SER A 17 5.80 -1.30 -4.76
CA SER A 17 5.48 -1.97 -3.50
C SER A 17 6.45 -1.59 -2.38
N ALA A 18 7.74 -1.44 -2.68
CA ALA A 18 8.72 -0.96 -1.71
C ALA A 18 8.43 0.48 -1.27
N LEU A 19 8.24 1.41 -2.22
CA LEU A 19 7.92 2.81 -1.91
C LEU A 19 6.58 2.92 -1.18
N GLY A 20 5.54 2.22 -1.65
CA GLY A 20 4.23 2.22 -1.01
C GLY A 20 4.29 1.67 0.42
N GLY A 21 4.95 0.52 0.61
CA GLY A 21 5.11 -0.09 1.94
C GLY A 21 5.90 0.79 2.90
N VAL A 22 7.00 1.40 2.43
CA VAL A 22 7.79 2.33 3.25
C VAL A 22 6.97 3.56 3.63
N LEU A 23 6.27 4.19 2.69
CA LEU A 23 5.45 5.37 2.97
C LEU A 23 4.34 5.05 3.97
N VAL A 24 3.64 3.92 3.81
CA VAL A 24 2.57 3.48 4.74
C VAL A 24 3.09 3.32 6.18
N PHE A 25 4.33 2.84 6.36
CA PHE A 25 4.91 2.66 7.70
C PHE A 25 5.64 3.90 8.25
N ALA A 26 6.24 4.71 7.39
CA ALA A 26 7.10 5.81 7.79
C ALA A 26 6.36 7.14 7.95
N THR A 27 5.15 7.26 7.38
CA THR A 27 4.37 8.50 7.38
C THR A 27 2.94 8.25 7.83
N ASP A 28 2.26 9.31 8.25
CA ASP A 28 0.88 9.22 8.67
C ASP A 28 -0.03 8.94 7.47
N LEU A 29 -1.17 8.30 7.75
CA LEU A 29 -2.26 8.14 6.79
C LEU A 29 -2.93 9.49 6.53
N GLY A 30 -3.16 10.25 7.60
CA GLY A 30 -3.81 11.55 7.54
C GLY A 30 -3.54 12.37 8.78
N GLY A 31 -3.58 13.69 8.59
CA GLY A 31 -3.41 14.68 9.64
C GLY A 31 -4.72 15.39 9.92
N PHE A 32 -4.87 15.88 11.15
CA PHE A 32 -6.01 16.69 11.55
C PHE A 32 -5.58 17.85 12.46
N ASN A 33 -6.31 18.96 12.37
CA ASN A 33 -6.28 20.01 13.37
C ASN A 33 -7.71 20.32 13.84
N GLY A 34 -7.83 20.66 15.11
CA GLY A 34 -9.09 21.06 15.72
C GLY A 34 -8.86 22.16 16.75
N SER A 35 -9.88 22.98 16.97
CA SER A 35 -9.88 23.99 18.03
C SER A 35 -11.01 23.69 19.01
N ASN A 36 -10.68 23.53 20.29
CA ASN A 36 -11.72 23.54 21.31
C ASN A 36 -12.01 24.98 21.70
N TYR A 37 -13.05 25.56 21.10
CA TYR A 37 -13.44 26.96 21.29
C TYR A 37 -13.65 27.31 22.77
N TYR A 38 -14.15 26.38 23.59
CA TYR A 38 -14.41 26.61 25.01
C TYR A 38 -13.16 26.61 25.88
N LEU A 39 -12.08 25.94 25.44
CA LEU A 39 -10.82 25.87 26.18
C LEU A 39 -9.73 26.77 25.58
N GLY A 40 -9.95 27.34 24.38
CA GLY A 40 -8.96 28.16 23.67
C GLY A 40 -7.72 27.37 23.23
N VAL A 41 -7.81 26.05 23.14
CA VAL A 41 -6.68 25.17 22.80
C VAL A 41 -6.81 24.65 21.37
N TYR A 42 -5.73 24.76 20.61
CA TYR A 42 -5.56 24.11 19.32
C TYR A 42 -4.88 22.75 19.50
N VAL A 43 -5.43 21.71 18.89
CA VAL A 43 -4.87 20.36 18.88
C VAL A 43 -4.49 20.02 17.45
N TRP A 44 -3.29 19.47 17.27
CA TRP A 44 -2.80 18.93 16.00
C TRP A 44 -2.35 17.49 16.21
N GLY A 45 -2.67 16.61 15.27
CA GLY A 45 -2.31 15.21 15.35
C GLY A 45 -2.35 14.51 13.99
N GLY A 46 -1.86 13.28 13.99
CA GLY A 46 -1.84 12.40 12.83
C GLY A 46 -2.17 10.97 13.23
N ILE A 47 -2.75 10.23 12.29
CA ILE A 47 -3.00 8.79 12.44
C ILE A 47 -2.09 8.07 11.46
N GLY A 48 -1.09 7.36 11.98
CA GLY A 48 -0.17 6.54 11.22
C GLY A 48 -0.25 5.08 11.62
N ALA A 49 0.70 4.27 11.15
CA ALA A 49 0.76 2.83 11.42
C ALA A 49 0.95 2.48 12.91
N PHE A 50 1.35 3.43 13.76
CA PHE A 50 1.63 3.18 15.18
C PHE A 50 0.73 3.97 16.15
N SER A 51 -0.38 4.53 15.65
CA SER A 51 -1.34 5.33 16.43
C SER A 51 -2.38 4.48 17.19
N GLY A 52 -2.05 3.24 17.55
CA GLY A 52 -2.89 2.35 18.37
C GLY A 52 -3.87 1.49 17.58
N VAL A 53 -5.08 1.29 18.11
CA VAL A 53 -6.06 0.31 17.60
C VAL A 53 -6.54 0.65 16.19
N TYR A 54 -6.61 1.94 15.85
CA TYR A 54 -7.03 2.42 14.53
C TYR A 54 -6.04 2.09 13.41
N SER A 55 -4.82 1.67 13.75
CA SER A 55 -3.74 1.42 12.80
C SER A 55 -3.71 0.00 12.23
N ILE A 56 -4.57 -0.92 12.70
CA ILE A 56 -4.46 -2.34 12.33
C ILE A 56 -4.59 -2.58 10.82
N LEU A 57 -5.51 -1.87 10.18
CA LEU A 57 -5.70 -1.97 8.74
C LEU A 57 -4.54 -1.32 7.96
N ILE A 58 -3.96 -0.24 8.49
CA ILE A 58 -2.78 0.43 7.91
C ILE A 58 -1.58 -0.51 7.95
N ILE A 59 -1.34 -1.14 9.10
CA ILE A 59 -0.28 -2.14 9.29
C ILE A 59 -0.45 -3.31 8.33
N LEU A 60 -1.67 -3.84 8.20
CA LEU A 60 -1.97 -4.93 7.27
C LEU A 60 -1.69 -4.53 5.81
N ALA A 61 -2.13 -3.34 5.38
CA ALA A 61 -1.83 -2.83 4.04
C ALA A 61 -0.32 -2.70 3.79
N GLY A 62 0.42 -2.15 4.77
CA GLY A 62 1.87 -2.02 4.71
C GLY A 62 2.57 -3.39 4.57
N PHE A 63 2.20 -4.37 5.40
CA PHE A 63 2.76 -5.72 5.33
C PHE A 63 2.45 -6.42 4.00
N LEU A 64 1.24 -6.23 3.44
CA LEU A 64 0.90 -6.78 2.13
C LEU A 64 1.76 -6.18 1.01
N LEU A 65 2.11 -4.89 1.08
CA LEU A 65 3.04 -4.26 0.14
C LEU A 65 4.48 -4.77 0.33
N ILE A 66 4.95 -4.97 1.56
CA ILE A 66 6.25 -5.60 1.83
C ILE A 66 6.28 -7.06 1.32
N TYR A 67 5.17 -7.80 1.47
CA TYR A 67 5.04 -9.13 0.91
C TYR A 67 5.12 -9.11 -0.63
N CYS A 68 4.49 -8.14 -1.28
CA CYS A 68 4.62 -7.90 -2.72
C CYS A 68 6.08 -7.62 -3.12
N MET A 69 6.80 -6.81 -2.35
CA MET A 69 8.21 -6.53 -2.58
C MET A 69 9.04 -7.83 -2.52
N ILE A 70 8.80 -8.67 -1.52
CA ILE A 70 9.49 -9.97 -1.36
C ILE A 70 9.22 -10.88 -2.56
N ILE A 71 7.97 -11.01 -3.00
CA ILE A 71 7.64 -11.81 -4.19
C ILE A 71 8.39 -11.27 -5.41
N SER A 72 8.41 -9.97 -5.63
CA SER A 72 9.12 -9.36 -6.77
C SER A 72 10.62 -9.65 -6.72
N VAL A 73 11.26 -9.57 -5.54
CA VAL A 73 12.67 -9.95 -5.38
C VAL A 73 12.90 -11.42 -5.71
N LEU A 74 12.03 -12.32 -5.21
CA LEU A 74 12.16 -13.76 -5.47
C LEU A 74 12.04 -14.08 -6.96
N VAL A 75 11.10 -13.44 -7.64
CA VAL A 75 10.89 -13.58 -9.09
C VAL A 75 12.12 -13.09 -9.87
N LEU A 76 12.67 -11.93 -9.50
CA LEU A 76 13.83 -11.35 -10.19
C LEU A 76 15.13 -12.12 -9.93
N LYS A 77 15.33 -12.66 -8.72
CA LYS A 77 16.56 -13.39 -8.36
C LYS A 77 16.57 -14.84 -8.82
N PHE A 78 15.41 -15.49 -8.86
CA PHE A 78 15.31 -16.92 -9.15
C PHE A 78 14.23 -17.21 -10.19
N PRO A 79 14.35 -16.65 -11.42
CA PRO A 79 13.32 -16.81 -12.46
C PRO A 79 13.03 -18.28 -12.79
N GLU A 80 14.07 -19.11 -12.81
CA GLU A 80 13.98 -20.56 -13.09
C GLU A 80 13.31 -21.37 -11.97
N LYS A 81 13.25 -20.83 -10.75
CA LYS A 81 12.67 -21.51 -9.58
C LYS A 81 11.25 -21.03 -9.27
N ILE A 82 10.66 -20.13 -10.06
CA ILE A 82 9.28 -19.69 -9.83
C ILE A 82 8.36 -20.86 -10.16
N PRO A 83 7.83 -21.57 -9.16
CA PRO A 83 7.28 -22.91 -9.40
C PRO A 83 5.92 -22.88 -10.12
N ASP A 84 5.27 -21.72 -10.21
CA ASP A 84 3.91 -21.64 -10.77
C ASP A 84 3.44 -20.18 -10.92
N LYS A 85 2.56 -19.92 -11.91
CA LYS A 85 1.83 -18.64 -12.04
C LYS A 85 1.09 -18.24 -10.76
N LYS A 86 0.83 -19.20 -9.88
CA LYS A 86 0.17 -19.00 -8.58
C LYS A 86 0.89 -18.00 -7.69
N PHE A 87 2.23 -17.98 -7.67
CA PHE A 87 2.98 -17.04 -6.81
C PHE A 87 2.80 -15.58 -7.25
N VAL A 88 2.79 -15.34 -8.57
CA VAL A 88 2.52 -14.03 -9.15
C VAL A 88 1.09 -13.58 -8.81
N ARG A 89 0.12 -14.50 -8.85
CA ARG A 89 -1.28 -14.23 -8.43
C ARG A 89 -1.40 -13.84 -6.97
N TYR A 90 -0.61 -14.45 -6.08
CA TYR A 90 -0.60 -14.04 -4.66
C TYR A 90 -0.12 -12.61 -4.49
N GLY A 91 0.91 -12.18 -5.23
CA GLY A 91 1.34 -10.78 -5.26
C GLY A 91 0.26 -9.84 -5.80
N LEU A 92 -0.42 -10.25 -6.88
CA LEU A 92 -1.56 -9.51 -7.43
C LEU A 92 -2.68 -9.33 -6.38
N TYR A 93 -3.15 -10.41 -5.78
CA TYR A 93 -4.22 -10.33 -4.78
C TYR A 93 -3.81 -9.56 -3.53
N ALA A 94 -2.56 -9.70 -3.07
CA ALA A 94 -2.04 -8.96 -1.94
C ALA A 94 -1.99 -7.45 -2.22
N SER A 95 -1.54 -7.03 -3.41
CA SER A 95 -1.52 -5.61 -3.79
C SER A 95 -2.92 -5.01 -3.95
N ILE A 96 -3.88 -5.76 -4.51
CA ILE A 96 -5.29 -5.35 -4.58
C ILE A 96 -5.88 -5.21 -3.17
N ALA A 97 -5.61 -6.18 -2.28
CA ALA A 97 -6.04 -6.11 -0.90
C ALA A 97 -5.44 -4.90 -0.18
N ALA A 98 -4.14 -4.62 -0.35
CA ALA A 98 -3.50 -3.44 0.22
C ALA A 98 -4.13 -2.13 -0.27
N PHE A 99 -4.43 -2.03 -1.57
CA PHE A 99 -5.13 -0.89 -2.16
C PHE A 99 -6.51 -0.70 -1.52
N ILE A 100 -7.33 -1.75 -1.48
CA ILE A 100 -8.70 -1.70 -0.91
C ILE A 100 -8.64 -1.34 0.58
N LEU A 101 -7.74 -1.95 1.35
CA LEU A 101 -7.57 -1.65 2.77
C LEU A 101 -7.15 -0.19 3.00
N THR A 102 -6.28 0.36 2.15
CA THR A 102 -5.87 1.76 2.26
C THR A 102 -7.05 2.70 1.98
N ILE A 103 -7.89 2.40 0.98
CA ILE A 103 -9.10 3.18 0.69
C ILE A 103 -10.10 3.11 1.85
N ILE A 104 -10.34 1.91 2.40
CA ILE A 104 -11.23 1.73 3.55
C ILE A 104 -10.72 2.54 4.75
N ASN A 105 -9.42 2.49 5.04
CA ASN A 105 -8.79 3.31 6.08
C ASN A 105 -9.02 4.80 5.86
N GLY A 106 -8.80 5.28 4.63
CA GLY A 106 -8.99 6.69 4.31
C GLY A 106 -10.44 7.14 4.51
N ILE A 107 -11.41 6.30 4.12
CA ILE A 107 -12.83 6.58 4.34
C ILE A 107 -13.16 6.62 5.84
N ILE A 108 -12.69 5.64 6.62
CA ILE A 108 -12.92 5.61 8.07
C ILE A 108 -12.36 6.87 8.72
N PHE A 109 -11.11 7.23 8.39
CA PHE A 109 -10.48 8.45 8.89
C PHE A 109 -11.27 9.70 8.53
N ALA A 110 -11.65 9.85 7.26
CA ALA A 110 -12.40 11.00 6.77
C ALA A 110 -13.76 11.15 7.46
N VAL A 111 -14.48 10.04 7.67
CA VAL A 111 -15.78 10.04 8.36
C VAL A 111 -15.62 10.49 9.81
N ILE A 112 -14.67 9.92 10.55
CA ILE A 112 -14.42 10.29 11.96
C ILE A 112 -14.01 11.76 12.05
N ALA A 113 -13.05 12.19 11.22
CA ALA A 113 -12.57 13.56 11.25
C ALA A 113 -13.66 14.59 10.89
N THR A 114 -14.59 14.21 10.01
CA THR A 114 -15.74 15.06 9.67
C THR A 114 -16.78 15.10 10.79
N ASP A 115 -17.05 13.98 11.46
CA ASP A 115 -18.00 13.91 12.59
C ASP A 115 -17.52 14.73 13.80
N GLU A 116 -16.20 14.78 14.00
CA GLU A 116 -15.55 15.54 15.07
C GLU A 116 -15.27 17.02 14.68
N ASP A 117 -15.77 17.49 13.53
CA ASP A 117 -15.55 18.83 12.97
C ASP A 117 -14.06 19.23 12.88
N TRP A 118 -13.18 18.25 12.62
CA TRP A 118 -11.75 18.51 12.42
C TRP A 118 -11.48 19.02 11.02
N TRP A 119 -10.52 19.93 10.89
CA TRP A 119 -9.89 20.16 9.59
C TRP A 119 -8.91 19.02 9.35
N TRP A 120 -9.13 18.24 8.29
CA TRP A 120 -8.32 17.06 8.01
C TRP A 120 -7.79 17.02 6.57
N TRP A 121 -6.74 16.23 6.37
CA TRP A 121 -6.17 15.92 5.05
C TRP A 121 -5.55 14.52 5.05
N PHE A 122 -5.43 13.93 3.86
CA PHE A 122 -4.62 12.73 3.67
C PHE A 122 -3.14 13.10 3.51
N ASP A 123 -2.28 12.25 4.04
CA ASP A 123 -0.83 12.43 3.99
C ASP A 123 -0.16 11.32 3.16
N ALA A 124 1.17 11.36 3.07
CA ALA A 124 1.96 10.51 2.19
C ALA A 124 1.74 9.01 2.43
N GLY A 125 1.35 8.59 3.65
CA GLY A 125 1.09 7.18 3.95
C GLY A 125 -0.16 6.68 3.23
N PHE A 126 -1.21 7.51 3.15
CA PHE A 126 -2.40 7.19 2.36
C PHE A 126 -2.09 7.12 0.87
N TYR A 127 -1.43 8.15 0.32
CA TYR A 127 -1.09 8.17 -1.10
C TYR A 127 -0.11 7.04 -1.47
N GLY A 128 0.84 6.73 -0.59
CA GLY A 128 1.76 5.60 -0.73
C GLY A 128 1.03 4.26 -0.80
N GLY A 129 0.04 4.03 0.07
CA GLY A 129 -0.76 2.80 0.05
C GLY A 129 -1.66 2.70 -1.19
N VAL A 130 -2.33 3.79 -1.58
CA VAL A 130 -3.21 3.85 -2.76
C VAL A 130 -2.43 3.67 -4.05
N ILE A 131 -1.42 4.51 -4.30
CA ILE A 131 -0.64 4.49 -5.54
C ILE A 131 0.24 3.24 -5.57
N GLY A 132 0.91 2.93 -4.46
CA GLY A 132 1.74 1.73 -4.33
C GLY A 132 0.94 0.45 -4.55
N GLY A 133 -0.24 0.32 -3.93
CA GLY A 133 -1.12 -0.83 -4.12
C GLY A 133 -1.61 -0.97 -5.56
N LEU A 134 -2.14 0.11 -6.15
CA LEU A 134 -2.71 0.09 -7.50
C LEU A 134 -1.66 -0.20 -8.58
N LEU A 135 -0.52 0.51 -8.56
CA LEU A 135 0.51 0.31 -9.58
C LEU A 135 1.16 -1.08 -9.45
N THR A 136 1.39 -1.55 -8.22
CA THR A 136 1.90 -2.91 -7.98
C THR A 136 0.94 -3.96 -8.54
N ALA A 137 -0.38 -3.78 -8.35
CA ALA A 137 -1.38 -4.67 -8.93
C ALA A 137 -1.36 -4.67 -10.46
N ILE A 138 -1.28 -3.49 -11.09
CA ILE A 138 -1.18 -3.37 -12.56
C ILE A 138 0.06 -4.11 -13.07
N PHE A 139 1.21 -3.91 -12.43
CA PHE A 139 2.45 -4.57 -12.84
C PHE A 139 2.39 -6.08 -12.65
N TYR A 140 1.85 -6.59 -11.53
CA TYR A 140 1.66 -8.02 -11.36
C TYR A 140 0.69 -8.62 -12.39
N TYR A 141 -0.40 -7.92 -12.71
CA TYR A 141 -1.35 -8.36 -13.72
C TYR A 141 -0.72 -8.46 -15.12
N MET A 142 0.10 -7.47 -15.50
CA MET A 142 0.82 -7.50 -16.77
C MET A 142 1.91 -8.58 -16.77
N GLY A 143 2.68 -8.69 -15.68
CA GLY A 143 3.70 -9.71 -15.50
C GLY A 143 3.14 -11.12 -15.59
N GLU A 144 1.99 -11.40 -14.96
CA GLU A 144 1.33 -12.72 -14.99
C GLU A 144 1.00 -13.19 -16.42
N LYS A 145 0.57 -12.27 -17.29
CA LYS A 145 0.23 -12.58 -18.68
C LYS A 145 1.44 -12.98 -19.51
N GLU A 146 2.59 -12.38 -19.23
CA GLU A 146 3.84 -12.60 -19.97
C GLU A 146 4.65 -13.80 -19.45
N VAL A 147 4.34 -14.32 -18.26
CA VAL A 147 4.95 -15.55 -17.75
C VAL A 147 4.52 -16.71 -18.63
N VAL A 148 5.47 -17.26 -19.38
CA VAL A 148 5.31 -18.46 -20.19
C VAL A 148 5.42 -19.66 -19.25
N LEU A 149 4.40 -20.53 -19.26
CA LEU A 149 4.47 -21.82 -18.57
C LEU A 149 5.42 -22.70 -19.39
N THR A 150 6.65 -22.88 -18.90
CA THR A 150 7.56 -23.94 -19.39
C THR A 150 7.16 -25.28 -18.82
#